data_AF-A0A319BVR2-F1
#
_entry.id   AF-A0A319BVR2-F1
#
_cell.length_a   1.000
_cell.length_b   1.000
_cell.length_c   1.000
_cell.angle_alpha   90.00
_cell.angle_beta   90.00
_cell.angle_gamma   90.00
#
_symmetry.space_group_name_H-M   'P 1'
#
loop_
_entity.id
_entity.type
_entity.pdbx_description
1 polymer ?
#
loop_
_entity_poly.entity_id
_entity_poly.type
_entity_poly.pdbx_seq_one_letter_code
_entity_poly.pdbx_strand_id
1 'polypeptide(L)'
;MEMTSFKIFKRLVVKQRSAILNIPNEIPIGQFADHRSIARFSSVEDRNYTPVLARLLKFKQDIARILAGPPSCLQEEGPRPDLNTGFIFDVPFDRFTLFCGRQQLLHLMERYFSQSSSVRPLVYALTGLGGSGKIHSALQYALRNRFRYYDGVVYFNASSTTTLMADFHCIYDLLNLGNAPNKIEVLRQWFARPGT
;
A
#
# COMPACT_ATOMS: atom_id res chain seq x y z
N MET A 1 -16.25 -22.91 30.24
CA MET A 1 -15.69 -22.85 31.59
C MET A 1 -14.21 -23.18 31.44
N GLU A 2 -13.37 -22.17 31.28
CA GLU A 2 -11.91 -22.31 31.42
C GLU A 2 -11.46 -21.14 32.29
N MET A 3 -11.12 -21.49 33.52
CA MET A 3 -10.61 -20.59 34.53
C MET A 3 -9.11 -20.85 34.58
N THR A 4 -8.30 -19.89 34.18
CA THR A 4 -6.93 -19.79 34.72
C THR A 4 -6.63 -18.34 35.06
N SER A 5 -6.91 -18.06 36.33
CA SER A 5 -6.34 -16.98 37.11
C SER A 5 -4.81 -16.97 37.00
N PHE A 6 -4.23 -15.82 36.67
CA PHE A 6 -2.96 -15.37 37.24
C PHE A 6 -2.99 -13.84 37.34
N LYS A 7 -3.52 -13.33 38.46
CA LYS A 7 -3.11 -12.02 38.96
C LYS A 7 -1.67 -12.14 39.47
N ILE A 8 -0.92 -11.04 39.32
CA ILE A 8 0.42 -10.77 39.89
C ILE A 8 1.60 -11.24 39.03
N PHE A 9 1.72 -10.77 37.78
CA PHE A 9 2.98 -10.22 37.27
C PHE A 9 2.61 -9.21 36.17
N LYS A 10 2.85 -7.91 36.41
CA LYS A 10 2.92 -6.95 35.30
C LYS A 10 4.15 -7.34 34.48
N ARG A 11 3.99 -8.26 33.53
CA ARG A 11 5.05 -8.67 32.61
C ARG A 11 5.31 -7.47 31.71
N LEU A 12 6.25 -6.63 32.09
CA LEU A 12 6.77 -5.55 31.26
C LEU A 12 7.43 -6.21 30.05
N VAL A 13 6.71 -6.27 28.94
CA VAL A 13 7.17 -7.04 27.77
C VAL A 13 8.34 -6.34 27.08
N VAL A 14 8.40 -4.99 27.15
CA VAL A 14 9.50 -4.17 26.62
C VAL A 14 9.79 -3.00 27.57
N LYS A 15 11.07 -2.72 27.83
CA LYS A 15 11.51 -1.54 28.58
C LYS A 15 11.43 -0.31 27.67
N GLN A 16 11.11 0.85 28.22
CA GLN A 16 11.03 2.10 27.44
C GLN A 16 12.31 2.35 26.62
N ARG A 17 13.48 2.13 27.21
CA ARG A 17 14.79 2.27 26.53
C ARG A 17 14.98 1.38 25.30
N SER A 18 14.29 0.24 25.23
CA SER A 18 14.34 -0.69 24.09
C SER A 18 13.26 -0.40 23.04
N ALA A 19 12.36 0.54 23.31
CA ALA A 19 11.30 0.98 22.40
C ALA A 19 11.60 2.34 21.74
N ILE A 20 12.82 2.86 21.92
CA ILE A 20 13.28 4.17 21.44
C ILE A 20 14.55 3.93 20.62
N LEU A 21 14.64 4.53 19.43
CA LEU A 21 15.75 4.39 18.48
C LEU A 21 16.94 5.31 18.82
N ASN A 22 16.75 6.30 19.69
CA ASN A 22 17.73 7.30 20.11
C ASN A 22 18.31 8.10 18.94
N ILE A 23 17.47 8.43 17.96
CA ILE A 23 17.86 9.28 16.83
C ILE A 23 17.47 10.75 17.06
N PRO A 24 18.19 11.72 16.46
CA PRO A 24 17.81 13.13 16.58
C PRO A 24 16.37 13.37 16.13
N ASN A 25 15.64 14.17 16.91
CA ASN A 25 14.23 14.50 16.66
C ASN A 25 13.27 13.31 16.66
N GLU A 26 13.62 12.19 17.29
CA GLU A 26 12.67 11.09 17.50
C GLU A 26 11.47 11.55 18.34
N ILE A 27 10.26 11.28 17.86
CA ILE A 27 9.02 11.58 18.57
C ILE A 27 8.36 10.25 18.98
N PRO A 28 8.62 9.75 20.19
CA PRO A 28 8.04 8.49 20.64
C PRO A 28 6.53 8.64 20.89
N ILE A 29 5.77 7.63 20.49
CA ILE A 29 4.34 7.49 20.82
C ILE A 29 4.21 6.34 21.80
N GLY A 30 4.12 6.66 23.09
CA GLY A 30 3.91 5.67 24.14
C GLY A 30 2.54 5.01 23.98
N GLN A 31 2.52 3.70 23.75
CA GLN A 31 1.29 2.92 23.67
C GLN A 31 1.26 1.88 24.77
N PHE A 32 0.09 1.71 25.39
CA PHE A 32 -0.12 0.64 26.34
C PHE A 32 -0.74 -0.54 25.65
N ALA A 33 0.12 -1.31 25.01
CA ALA A 33 -0.23 -2.51 24.26
C ALA A 33 0.98 -3.44 24.22
N ASP A 34 0.73 -4.72 23.94
CA ASP A 34 1.81 -5.66 23.62
C ASP A 34 2.24 -5.50 22.15
N HIS A 35 3.34 -6.15 21.74
CA HIS A 35 3.86 -6.04 20.37
C HIS A 35 2.87 -6.54 19.31
N ARG A 36 1.90 -7.36 19.70
CA ARG A 36 0.90 -7.93 18.79
C ARG A 36 -0.29 -7.00 18.56
N SER A 37 -0.58 -6.14 19.54
CA SER A 37 -1.74 -5.24 19.55
C SER A 37 -1.38 -3.76 19.43
N ILE A 38 -0.09 -3.40 19.46
CA ILE A 38 0.38 -2.00 19.41
C ILE A 38 -0.04 -1.21 18.16
N ALA A 39 -0.44 -1.88 17.08
CA ALA A 39 -0.96 -1.22 15.87
C ALA A 39 -2.47 -1.47 15.67
N ARG A 40 -3.18 -1.86 16.71
CA ARG A 40 -4.61 -2.20 16.66
C ARG A 40 -5.35 -1.41 17.73
N PHE A 41 -6.51 -0.89 17.33
CA PHE A 41 -7.41 -0.15 18.19
C PHE A 41 -8.78 -0.80 18.10
N SER A 42 -9.40 -1.08 19.24
CA SER A 42 -10.72 -1.72 19.25
C SER A 42 -11.83 -0.77 18.80
N SER A 43 -11.68 0.52 19.09
CA SER A 43 -12.61 1.58 18.72
C SER A 43 -11.94 2.96 18.87
N VAL A 44 -12.68 4.03 18.60
CA VAL A 44 -12.21 5.42 18.77
C VAL A 44 -12.01 5.77 20.26
N GLU A 45 -12.72 5.08 21.15
CA GLU A 45 -12.63 5.24 22.60
C GLU A 45 -11.40 4.51 23.20
N ASP A 46 -10.63 3.79 22.38
CA ASP A 46 -9.38 3.19 22.82
C ASP A 46 -8.41 4.31 23.26
N ARG A 47 -7.90 4.18 24.49
CA ARG A 47 -6.97 5.13 25.10
C ARG A 47 -5.71 5.39 24.27
N ASN A 48 -5.29 4.44 23.43
CA ASN A 48 -4.13 4.58 22.56
C ASN A 48 -4.49 5.21 21.20
N TYR A 49 -5.78 5.21 20.80
CA TYR A 49 -6.23 5.68 19.49
C TYR A 49 -6.01 7.18 19.32
N THR A 50 -6.58 8.01 20.20
CA THR A 50 -6.50 9.47 20.10
C THR A 50 -5.07 10.01 20.07
N PRO A 51 -4.14 9.57 20.95
CA PRO A 51 -2.74 10.01 20.89
C PRO A 51 -2.04 9.66 19.57
N VAL A 52 -2.28 8.45 19.03
CA VAL A 52 -1.71 8.02 17.76
C VAL A 52 -2.27 8.84 16.61
N LEU A 53 -3.60 9.00 16.55
CA LEU A 53 -4.27 9.77 15.50
C LEU A 53 -3.81 11.23 15.48
N ALA A 54 -3.74 11.89 16.65
CA ALA A 54 -3.24 13.25 16.75
C ALA A 54 -1.82 13.41 16.19
N ARG A 55 -0.96 12.41 16.42
CA ARG A 55 0.40 12.39 15.88
C ARG A 55 0.45 12.16 14.39
N LEU A 56 -0.36 11.26 13.85
CA LEU A 56 -0.48 11.06 12.40
C LEU A 56 -0.98 12.32 11.69
N LEU A 57 -1.95 13.02 12.28
CA LEU A 57 -2.44 14.29 11.74
C LEU A 57 -1.36 15.38 11.77
N LYS A 58 -0.61 15.49 12.87
CA LYS A 58 0.53 16.42 12.95
C LYS A 58 1.59 16.08 11.91
N PHE A 59 1.91 14.80 11.74
CA PHE A 59 2.87 14.33 10.76
C PHE A 59 2.45 14.70 9.33
N LYS A 60 1.16 14.54 9.00
CA LYS A 60 0.59 15.00 7.73
C LYS A 60 0.80 16.51 7.52
N GLN A 61 0.56 17.33 8.54
CA GLN A 61 0.75 18.78 8.47
C GLN A 61 2.23 19.17 8.30
N ASP A 62 3.12 18.49 9.02
CA ASP A 62 4.56 18.75 8.95
C ASP A 62 5.12 18.39 7.57
N ILE A 63 4.69 17.26 6.98
CA ILE A 63 5.00 16.92 5.59
C ILE A 63 4.47 17.99 4.63
N ALA A 64 3.21 18.40 4.78
CA ALA A 64 2.64 19.43 3.93
C ALA A 64 3.41 20.76 4.02
N ARG A 65 3.90 21.13 5.21
CA ARG A 65 4.71 22.34 5.40
C ARG A 65 6.08 22.22 4.75
N ILE A 66 6.73 21.06 4.85
CA ILE A 66 8.02 20.81 4.18
C ILE A 66 7.86 20.91 2.66
N LEU A 67 6.80 20.30 2.12
CA LEU A 67 6.50 20.34 0.69
C LEU A 67 6.05 21.73 0.21
N ALA A 68 5.44 22.54 1.08
CA ALA A 68 5.02 23.90 0.75
C ALA A 68 6.17 24.92 0.75
N GLY A 69 7.31 24.61 1.39
CA GLY A 69 8.54 25.41 1.41
C GLY A 69 8.43 26.83 2.03
N PRO A 70 9.57 27.48 2.39
CA PRO A 70 9.68 28.94 2.43
C PRO A 70 9.73 29.51 1.01
N PRO A 71 9.34 30.78 0.76
CA PRO A 71 9.48 31.37 -0.57
C PRO A 71 10.97 31.67 -0.81
N SER A 72 11.71 30.74 -1.44
CA SER A 72 12.78 30.99 -2.44
C SER A 72 13.79 29.84 -2.56
N CYS A 73 14.18 29.57 -3.82
CA CYS A 73 15.43 28.94 -4.30
C CYS A 73 15.57 27.42 -3.98
N LEU A 74 15.42 26.47 -4.91
CA LEU A 74 15.81 26.42 -6.32
C LEU A 74 14.67 25.84 -7.16
N GLN A 75 14.32 26.55 -8.24
CA GLN A 75 13.66 25.95 -9.39
C GLN A 75 14.72 25.14 -10.12
N GLU A 76 14.76 23.84 -9.88
CA GLU A 76 15.08 22.92 -10.97
C GLU A 76 13.76 22.69 -11.70
N GLU A 77 13.50 23.52 -12.72
CA GLU A 77 12.56 23.16 -13.78
C GLU A 77 13.15 21.98 -14.55
N GLY A 78 13.08 20.79 -13.96
CA GLY A 78 13.04 19.56 -14.74
C GLY A 78 11.77 19.61 -15.60
N PRO A 79 11.81 19.13 -16.86
CA PRO A 79 10.62 19.07 -17.68
C PRO A 79 9.56 18.29 -16.90
N ARG A 80 8.46 18.93 -16.55
CA ARG A 80 7.26 18.21 -16.11
C ARG A 80 6.96 17.27 -17.27
N PRO A 81 6.95 15.94 -17.08
CA PRO A 81 6.54 15.06 -18.15
C PRO A 81 5.13 15.47 -18.51
N ASP A 82 4.96 15.90 -19.75
CA ASP A 82 3.65 16.19 -20.32
C ASP A 82 2.75 15.02 -19.96
N LEU A 83 1.70 15.30 -19.18
CA LEU A 83 0.62 14.36 -18.84
C LEU A 83 -0.23 14.15 -20.10
N ASN A 84 0.41 13.63 -21.15
CA ASN A 84 -0.23 13.06 -22.30
C ASN A 84 -0.44 11.58 -22.02
N THR A 85 -1.67 11.31 -21.56
CA THR A 85 -2.42 10.05 -21.51
C THR A 85 -1.72 8.82 -22.09
N GLY A 86 -1.57 7.77 -21.26
CA GLY A 86 -1.40 6.41 -21.78
C GLY A 86 -1.17 5.36 -20.69
N PHE A 87 -0.15 5.55 -19.85
CA PHE A 87 0.36 4.50 -18.98
C PHE A 87 0.20 4.82 -17.49
N ILE A 88 -0.55 3.97 -16.77
CA ILE A 88 -0.72 4.06 -15.32
C ILE A 88 0.16 3.03 -14.62
N PHE A 89 0.86 3.43 -13.56
CA PHE A 89 1.59 2.48 -12.72
C PHE A 89 1.32 2.79 -11.25
N ASP A 90 0.22 2.25 -10.74
CA ASP A 90 -0.20 2.39 -9.35
C ASP A 90 0.07 1.10 -8.58
N VAL A 91 1.26 1.03 -8.01
CA VAL A 91 1.72 -0.11 -7.20
C VAL A 91 2.34 0.45 -5.92
N PRO A 92 1.86 0.07 -4.72
CA PRO A 92 2.11 0.78 -3.47
C PRO A 92 3.53 0.64 -2.90
N PHE A 93 4.49 0.14 -3.67
CA PHE A 93 5.85 -0.11 -3.21
C PHE A 93 6.88 0.25 -4.28
N ASP A 94 7.87 1.04 -3.86
CA ASP A 94 9.07 1.30 -4.65
C ASP A 94 9.86 0.02 -4.94
N ARG A 95 10.77 0.11 -5.91
CA ARG A 95 11.60 -1.04 -6.32
C ARG A 95 12.35 -1.60 -5.11
N PHE A 96 11.99 -2.81 -4.71
CA PHE A 96 12.71 -3.51 -3.67
C PHE A 96 13.95 -4.18 -4.27
N THR A 97 15.12 -3.54 -4.12
CA THR A 97 16.40 -4.01 -4.70
C THR A 97 16.93 -5.29 -4.05
N LEU A 98 16.43 -5.65 -2.86
CA LEU A 98 16.88 -6.82 -2.09
C LEU A 98 16.00 -8.06 -2.30
N PHE A 99 15.12 -8.07 -3.31
CA PHE A 99 14.30 -9.24 -3.60
C PHE A 99 15.17 -10.40 -4.12
N CYS A 100 15.29 -11.46 -3.32
CA CYS A 100 16.07 -12.65 -3.66
C CYS A 100 15.19 -13.90 -3.75
N GLY A 101 15.66 -14.91 -4.49
CA GLY A 101 14.92 -16.15 -4.74
C GLY A 101 13.70 -16.00 -5.65
N ARG A 102 12.92 -17.08 -5.78
CA ARG A 102 11.65 -17.15 -6.57
C ARG A 102 11.77 -16.85 -8.07
N GLN A 103 12.96 -16.93 -8.65
CA GLN A 103 13.18 -16.72 -10.09
C GLN A 103 12.33 -17.67 -10.94
N GLN A 104 12.23 -18.94 -10.53
CA GLN A 104 11.38 -19.93 -11.20
C GLN A 104 9.90 -19.51 -11.20
N LEU A 105 9.37 -19.03 -10.07
CA LEU A 105 8.00 -18.55 -9.97
C LEU A 105 7.76 -17.35 -10.88
N LEU A 106 8.67 -16.37 -10.87
CA LEU A 106 8.57 -15.19 -11.73
C LEU A 106 8.62 -15.57 -13.22
N HIS A 107 9.46 -16.53 -13.59
CA HIS A 107 9.52 -17.06 -14.96
C HIS A 107 8.23 -17.80 -15.35
N LEU A 108 7.62 -18.56 -14.44
CA LEU A 108 6.32 -19.20 -14.69
C LEU A 108 5.21 -18.17 -14.90
N MET A 109 5.18 -17.11 -14.09
CA MET A 109 4.23 -16.00 -14.28
C MET A 109 4.45 -15.32 -15.63
N GLU A 110 5.69 -15.03 -16.00
CA GLU A 110 6.02 -14.40 -17.28
C GLU A 110 5.59 -15.25 -18.47
N ARG A 111 5.87 -16.56 -18.43
CA ARG A 111 5.42 -17.50 -19.47
C ARG A 111 3.90 -17.58 -19.54
N TYR A 112 3.22 -17.58 -18.40
CA TYR A 112 1.75 -17.62 -18.34
C TYR A 112 1.12 -16.37 -18.97
N PHE A 113 1.61 -15.18 -18.62
CA PHE A 113 1.08 -13.91 -19.13
C PHE A 113 1.58 -13.53 -20.54
N SER A 114 2.56 -14.26 -21.10
CA SER A 114 3.04 -14.06 -22.48
C SER A 114 2.17 -14.77 -23.53
N GLN A 115 1.09 -15.43 -23.14
CA GLN A 115 0.20 -16.15 -24.06
C GLN A 115 -0.58 -15.14 -24.93
N SER A 116 -0.31 -15.13 -26.24
CA SER A 116 -0.70 -14.08 -27.19
C SER A 116 -2.16 -14.12 -27.66
N SER A 117 -3.00 -15.02 -27.12
CA SER A 117 -4.30 -15.32 -27.72
C SER A 117 -5.33 -15.81 -26.72
N SER A 118 -5.54 -15.08 -25.61
CA SER A 118 -6.65 -15.38 -24.71
C SER A 118 -7.83 -14.45 -25.01
N VAL A 119 -8.93 -15.02 -25.51
CA VAL A 119 -10.25 -14.36 -25.60
C VAL A 119 -10.76 -13.92 -24.20
N ARG A 120 -10.12 -14.40 -23.13
CA ARG A 120 -10.45 -14.12 -21.74
C ARG A 120 -9.26 -13.51 -21.00
N PRO A 121 -9.48 -12.72 -19.94
CA PRO A 121 -8.41 -12.26 -19.06
C PRO A 121 -7.64 -13.44 -18.46
N LEU A 122 -6.30 -13.34 -18.44
CA LEU A 122 -5.43 -14.31 -17.80
C LEU A 122 -5.39 -14.06 -16.29
N VAL A 123 -5.56 -15.11 -15.48
CA VAL A 123 -5.62 -15.02 -14.02
C VAL A 123 -4.64 -15.99 -13.39
N TYR A 124 -3.66 -15.46 -12.65
CA TYR A 124 -2.66 -16.26 -11.95
C TYR A 124 -2.87 -16.18 -10.43
N ALA A 125 -3.16 -17.30 -9.79
CA ALA A 125 -3.37 -17.38 -8.34
C ALA A 125 -2.08 -17.75 -7.60
N LEU A 126 -1.67 -16.92 -6.64
CA LEU A 126 -0.57 -17.22 -5.72
C LEU A 126 -1.15 -17.73 -4.40
N THR A 127 -0.84 -18.98 -4.05
CA THR A 127 -1.30 -19.62 -2.80
C THR A 127 -0.12 -19.95 -1.89
N GLY A 128 -0.40 -20.13 -0.59
CA GLY A 128 0.62 -20.48 0.40
C GLY A 128 0.39 -19.80 1.76
N LEU A 129 1.18 -20.21 2.75
CA LEU A 129 1.08 -19.75 4.14
C LEU A 129 1.26 -18.22 4.30
N GLY A 130 0.76 -17.67 5.40
CA GLY A 130 1.04 -16.29 5.79
C GLY A 130 2.55 -16.03 5.86
N GLY A 131 3.00 -14.84 5.43
CA GLY A 131 4.42 -14.48 5.45
C GLY A 131 5.30 -15.12 4.36
N SER A 132 4.79 -16.03 3.53
CA SER A 132 5.56 -16.69 2.45
C SER A 132 5.99 -15.79 1.28
N GLY A 133 5.71 -14.48 1.33
CA GLY A 133 6.14 -13.52 0.31
C GLY A 133 5.27 -13.45 -0.95
N LYS A 134 4.00 -13.89 -0.90
CA LYS A 134 3.08 -13.87 -2.06
C LYS A 134 2.90 -12.47 -2.65
N ILE A 135 2.54 -11.50 -1.80
CA ILE A 135 2.35 -10.10 -2.19
C ILE A 135 3.64 -9.56 -2.82
N HIS A 136 4.78 -9.72 -2.15
CA HIS A 136 6.09 -9.31 -2.69
C HIS A 136 6.41 -9.96 -4.04
N SER A 137 6.04 -11.23 -4.25
CA SER A 137 6.27 -11.91 -5.54
C SER A 137 5.42 -11.31 -6.67
N ALA A 138 4.14 -11.02 -6.41
CA ALA A 138 3.26 -10.36 -7.37
C ALA A 138 3.74 -8.95 -7.71
N LEU A 139 4.12 -8.17 -6.70
CA LEU A 139 4.67 -6.82 -6.87
C LEU A 139 5.97 -6.84 -7.68
N GLN A 140 6.86 -7.79 -7.36
CA GLN A 140 8.12 -7.95 -8.08
C GLN A 140 7.90 -8.30 -9.56
N TYR A 141 6.91 -9.15 -9.85
CA TYR A 141 6.50 -9.47 -11.22
C TYR A 141 5.99 -8.23 -11.96
N ALA A 142 5.03 -7.52 -11.36
CA ALA A 142 4.45 -6.29 -11.91
C ALA A 142 5.53 -5.25 -12.22
N LEU A 143 6.45 -5.04 -11.28
CA LEU A 143 7.50 -4.04 -11.40
C LEU A 143 8.54 -4.40 -12.48
N ARG A 144 8.88 -5.69 -12.64
CA ARG A 144 9.77 -6.17 -13.72
C ARG A 144 9.13 -6.05 -15.10
N ASN A 145 7.83 -6.32 -15.20
CA ASN A 145 7.10 -6.38 -16.46
C ASN A 145 6.31 -5.11 -16.78
N ARG A 146 6.46 -4.04 -16.00
CA ARG A 146 5.63 -2.82 -16.10
C ARG A 146 5.54 -2.26 -17.51
N PHE A 147 6.64 -2.29 -18.28
CA PHE A 147 6.68 -1.77 -19.64
C PHE A 147 6.04 -2.68 -20.70
N ARG A 148 5.61 -3.90 -20.32
CA ARG A 148 4.89 -4.82 -21.22
C ARG A 148 3.40 -4.51 -21.29
N TYR A 149 2.87 -3.72 -20.36
CA TYR A 149 1.46 -3.40 -20.23
C TYR A 149 1.23 -1.96 -20.65
N TYR A 150 0.86 -1.71 -21.91
CA TYR A 150 0.78 -0.35 -22.46
C TYR A 150 -0.25 0.54 -21.75
N ASP A 151 -1.39 -0.04 -21.35
CA ASP A 151 -2.46 0.69 -20.63
C ASP A 151 -2.12 0.95 -19.16
N GLY A 152 -1.25 0.11 -18.58
CA GLY A 152 -0.79 0.27 -17.21
C GLY A 152 -0.95 -0.96 -16.32
N VAL A 153 -0.57 -0.77 -15.05
CA VAL A 153 -0.63 -1.74 -13.96
C VAL A 153 -1.22 -1.05 -12.74
N VAL A 154 -2.23 -1.66 -12.13
CA VAL A 154 -2.93 -1.15 -10.95
C VAL A 154 -2.98 -2.20 -9.85
N TYR A 155 -3.00 -1.75 -8.59
CA TYR A 155 -3.09 -2.60 -7.41
C TYR A 155 -4.38 -2.33 -6.64
N PHE A 156 -5.02 -3.41 -6.17
CA PHE A 156 -6.20 -3.32 -5.31
C PHE A 156 -5.97 -4.05 -3.98
N ASN A 157 -6.16 -3.35 -2.88
CA ASN A 157 -6.21 -3.89 -1.53
C ASN A 157 -7.60 -4.43 -1.20
N ALA A 158 -7.82 -5.69 -1.56
CA ALA A 158 -9.05 -6.43 -1.23
C ALA A 158 -9.06 -7.05 0.19
N SER A 159 -8.30 -6.51 1.15
CA SER A 159 -8.33 -7.00 2.54
C SER A 159 -9.65 -6.74 3.27
N SER A 160 -10.41 -5.74 2.81
CA SER A 160 -11.77 -5.43 3.26
C SER A 160 -12.56 -4.76 2.14
N THR A 161 -13.89 -4.72 2.26
CA THR A 161 -14.73 -3.95 1.35
C THR A 161 -14.36 -2.46 1.37
N THR A 162 -14.09 -1.89 2.54
CA THR A 162 -13.75 -0.46 2.67
C THR A 162 -12.46 -0.11 1.95
N THR A 163 -11.39 -0.89 2.14
CA THR A 163 -10.11 -0.67 1.45
C THR A 163 -10.25 -0.85 -0.06
N LEU A 164 -11.02 -1.86 -0.49
CA LEU A 164 -11.25 -2.11 -1.91
C LEU A 164 -12.00 -0.94 -2.57
N MET A 165 -13.04 -0.41 -1.93
CA MET A 165 -13.80 0.73 -2.44
C MET A 165 -12.95 2.00 -2.50
N ALA A 166 -12.10 2.23 -1.49
CA ALA A 166 -11.16 3.35 -1.50
C ALA A 166 -10.21 3.28 -2.70
N ASP A 167 -9.66 2.10 -2.99
CA ASP A 167 -8.75 1.91 -4.14
C ASP A 167 -9.48 2.06 -5.48
N PHE A 168 -10.73 1.59 -5.60
CA PHE A 168 -11.55 1.85 -6.79
C PHE A 168 -11.74 3.36 -7.03
N HIS A 169 -12.00 4.14 -5.98
CA HIS A 169 -12.11 5.59 -6.11
C HIS A 169 -10.78 6.24 -6.50
N CYS A 170 -9.68 5.81 -5.89
CA CYS A 170 -8.34 6.31 -6.19
C CYS A 170 -7.96 6.07 -7.65
N ILE A 171 -8.16 4.83 -8.14
CA ILE A 171 -7.83 4.46 -9.53
C ILE A 171 -8.73 5.19 -10.53
N TYR A 172 -10.01 5.38 -10.21
CA TYR A 172 -10.91 6.18 -11.04
C TYR A 172 -10.39 7.62 -11.21
N ASP A 173 -9.94 8.23 -10.11
CA ASP A 173 -9.40 9.59 -10.12
C ASP A 173 -8.04 9.64 -10.86
N LEU A 174 -7.20 8.61 -10.73
CA LEU A 174 -5.94 8.48 -11.47
C LEU A 174 -6.14 8.33 -12.99
N LEU A 175 -7.17 7.60 -13.41
CA LEU A 175 -7.55 7.45 -14.81
C LEU A 175 -8.21 8.71 -15.40
N ASN A 176 -8.51 9.72 -14.57
CA ASN A 176 -9.17 10.95 -14.96
C ASN A 176 -10.45 10.73 -15.81
N LEU A 177 -11.29 9.77 -15.40
CA LEU A 177 -12.50 9.36 -16.14
C LEU A 177 -13.65 10.39 -16.08
N GLY A 178 -13.37 11.61 -15.61
CA GLY A 178 -14.35 12.69 -15.46
C GLY A 178 -15.11 12.64 -14.15
N ASN A 179 -16.24 13.36 -14.07
CA ASN A 179 -17.07 13.39 -12.86
C ASN A 179 -18.33 12.55 -13.07
N ALA A 180 -18.42 11.41 -12.37
CA ALA A 180 -19.56 10.51 -12.44
C ALA A 180 -20.14 10.27 -11.03
N PRO A 181 -21.48 10.18 -10.89
CA PRO A 181 -22.12 9.93 -9.61
C PRO A 181 -21.80 8.53 -9.06
N ASN A 182 -21.55 7.56 -9.94
CA ASN A 182 -21.13 6.21 -9.58
C ASN A 182 -19.79 5.86 -10.24
N LYS A 183 -18.70 6.33 -9.60
CA LYS A 183 -17.31 6.12 -10.05
C LYS A 183 -16.98 4.64 -10.27
N ILE A 184 -17.47 3.75 -9.40
CA ILE A 184 -17.15 2.31 -9.44
C ILE A 184 -17.75 1.65 -10.69
N GLU A 185 -19.00 1.97 -11.02
CA GLU A 185 -19.66 1.40 -12.21
C GLU A 185 -18.96 1.83 -13.49
N VAL A 186 -18.58 3.10 -13.60
CA VAL A 186 -17.83 3.61 -14.75
C VAL A 186 -16.48 2.91 -14.87
N LEU A 187 -15.76 2.73 -13.77
CA LEU A 187 -14.46 2.03 -13.78
C LEU A 187 -14.61 0.55 -14.16
N ARG A 188 -15.68 -0.12 -13.71
CA ARG A 188 -15.98 -1.51 -14.13
C ARG A 188 -16.21 -1.60 -15.63
N GLN A 189 -16.99 -0.68 -16.19
CA GLN A 189 -17.23 -0.62 -17.63
C GLN A 189 -15.94 -0.31 -18.39
N TRP A 190 -15.07 0.52 -17.83
CA TRP A 190 -13.76 0.82 -18.41
C TRP A 190 -12.90 -0.47 -18.50
N PHE A 191 -12.80 -1.26 -17.43
CA PHE A 191 -12.08 -2.55 -17.45
C PHE A 191 -12.70 -3.61 -18.37
N ALA A 192 -13.99 -3.51 -18.68
CA ALA A 192 -14.68 -4.45 -19.56
C ALA A 192 -14.45 -4.18 -21.04
N ARG A 193 -13.88 -3.01 -21.40
CA ARG A 193 -13.55 -2.69 -22.80
C ARG A 193 -12.37 -3.56 -23.23
N PRO A 194 -12.47 -4.28 -24.36
CA PRO A 194 -11.30 -4.94 -24.92
C PRO A 194 -10.26 -3.86 -25.27
N GLY A 195 -9.02 -4.07 -24.83
CA GLY A 195 -7.90 -3.20 -25.20
C GLY A 195 -7.77 -3.13 -26.72
N THR A 196 -7.58 -1.92 -27.23
CA THR A 196 -7.36 -1.63 -28.66
C THR A 196 -6.00 -2.13 -29.13
#